data_AF-A0A662X3X1-F1
#
_entry.id   AF-A0A662X3X1-F1
#
_cell.length_a   1.000
_cell.length_b   1.000
_cell.length_c   1.000
_cell.angle_alpha   90.00
_cell.angle_beta   90.00
_cell.angle_gamma   90.00
#
_symmetry.space_group_name_H-M   'P 1'
#
loop_
_entity.id
_entity.type
_entity.pdbx_description
1 polymer ?
#
loop_
_entity_poly.entity_id
_entity_poly.type
_entity_poly.pdbx_seq_one_letter_code
_entity_poly.pdbx_strand_id
1 'polypeptide(L)'
;MASSPSGAINLTLSVCLRTQRPRLVDWRELTRFHSDDYIHFLRLVTPDNMHEYLRQLQRFNVGEDCPVFDGVFEFCQLYASASIGGAAKLNAKSADIVINYSGGLHHAK
;
A
#
# COMPACT_ATOMS: atom_id res chain seq x y z
N MET A 1 12.07 23.06 -19.10
CA MET A 1 11.38 23.05 -17.79
C MET A 1 11.81 21.78 -17.08
N ALA A 2 12.63 21.92 -16.03
CA ALA A 2 13.24 20.80 -15.34
C ALA A 2 12.22 20.15 -14.39
N SER A 3 11.94 18.87 -14.59
CA SER A 3 11.20 18.04 -13.64
C SER A 3 12.11 17.73 -12.45
N SER A 4 11.69 18.14 -11.26
CA SER A 4 12.36 17.90 -9.99
C SER A 4 12.67 16.41 -9.77
N PRO A 5 13.87 16.03 -9.29
CA PRO A 5 14.12 14.66 -8.89
C PRO A 5 13.44 14.42 -7.53
N SER A 6 12.47 13.51 -7.51
CA SER A 6 11.94 12.93 -6.27
C SER A 6 13.12 12.47 -5.40
N GLY A 7 13.13 12.90 -4.14
CA GLY A 7 14.24 12.74 -3.20
C GLY A 7 14.83 11.33 -3.20
N ALA A 8 15.91 11.16 -3.96
CA ALA A 8 16.70 9.94 -3.96
C ALA A 8 17.39 9.83 -2.61
N ILE A 9 17.03 8.80 -1.87
CA ILE A 9 17.76 8.36 -0.68
C ILE A 9 19.23 8.20 -1.11
N ASN A 10 20.09 9.01 -0.50
CA ASN A 10 21.45 9.30 -0.91
C ASN A 10 22.26 8.04 -1.31
N LEU A 11 23.02 8.12 -2.41
CA LEU A 11 23.75 7.02 -3.10
C LEU A 11 24.66 6.16 -2.21
N THR A 12 24.94 6.58 -0.98
CA THR A 12 25.80 5.88 -0.03
C THR A 12 25.11 4.69 0.66
N LEU A 13 23.79 4.72 0.86
CA LEU A 13 23.05 3.62 1.52
C LEU A 13 22.84 2.41 0.60
N SER A 14 22.72 2.64 -0.71
CA SER A 14 22.51 1.59 -1.71
C SER A 14 23.73 0.68 -1.93
N VAL A 15 24.92 1.09 -1.49
CA VAL A 15 26.12 0.23 -1.52
C VAL A 15 26.05 -0.87 -0.45
N CYS A 16 25.36 -0.61 0.68
CA CYS A 16 25.21 -1.56 1.78
C CYS A 16 23.82 -2.24 1.85
N LEU A 17 22.83 -1.73 1.11
CA LEU A 17 21.46 -2.22 1.13
C LEU A 17 21.03 -2.71 -0.25
N ARG A 18 20.40 -3.89 -0.31
CA ARG A 18 19.78 -4.41 -1.53
C ARG A 18 18.40 -3.79 -1.71
N THR A 19 18.24 -2.92 -2.71
CA THR A 19 16.93 -2.35 -3.05
C THR A 19 16.10 -3.35 -3.83
N GLN A 20 14.80 -3.42 -3.53
CA GLN A 20 13.88 -4.33 -4.21
C GLN A 20 12.54 -3.68 -4.44
N ARG A 21 12.01 -3.87 -5.66
CA ARG A 21 10.62 -3.54 -5.96
C ARG A 21 9.73 -4.68 -5.45
N PRO A 22 8.66 -4.39 -4.67
CA PRO A 22 7.77 -5.43 -4.20
C PRO A 22 7.01 -6.06 -5.37
N ARG A 23 6.82 -7.39 -5.31
CA ARG A 23 5.87 -8.09 -6.18
C ARG A 23 4.48 -7.83 -5.62
N LEU A 24 3.55 -7.38 -6.47
CA LEU A 24 2.17 -7.19 -6.05
C LEU A 24 1.56 -8.52 -5.60
N VAL A 25 0.95 -8.51 -4.42
CA VAL A 25 0.14 -9.62 -3.92
C VAL A 25 -1.25 -9.57 -4.55
N ASP A 26 -1.90 -10.72 -4.67
CA ASP A 26 -3.30 -10.76 -5.10
C ASP A 26 -4.18 -10.04 -4.07
N TRP A 27 -5.28 -9.43 -4.48
CA TRP A 27 -6.20 -8.75 -3.57
C TRP A 27 -6.75 -9.70 -2.49
N ARG A 28 -6.86 -11.00 -2.78
CA ARG A 28 -7.24 -12.05 -1.82
C ARG A 28 -6.23 -12.20 -0.69
N GLU A 29 -4.97 -11.82 -0.88
CA GLU A 29 -4.02 -11.80 0.23
C GLU A 29 -4.34 -10.70 1.23
N LEU A 30 -4.92 -9.57 0.78
CA LEU A 30 -5.34 -8.47 1.65
C LEU A 30 -6.60 -8.84 2.47
N THR A 31 -7.41 -9.78 1.97
CA THR A 31 -8.59 -10.27 2.69
C THR A 31 -8.28 -11.29 3.78
N ARG A 32 -7.01 -11.66 3.96
CA ARG A 32 -6.57 -12.47 5.12
C ARG A 32 -6.74 -11.74 6.45
N PHE A 33 -6.81 -10.40 6.43
CA PHE A 33 -7.07 -9.56 7.59
C PHE A 33 -8.31 -8.70 7.40
N HIS A 34 -8.43 -8.00 6.27
CA HIS A 34 -9.59 -7.14 6.00
C HIS A 34 -10.77 -7.92 5.40
N SER A 35 -11.99 -7.41 5.57
CA SER A 35 -13.16 -8.03 4.94
C SER A 35 -13.13 -7.97 3.41
N ASP A 36 -13.69 -8.97 2.75
CA ASP A 36 -13.84 -9.00 1.28
C ASP A 36 -14.61 -7.78 0.76
N ASP A 37 -15.70 -7.40 1.44
CA ASP A 37 -16.50 -6.21 1.10
C ASP A 37 -15.66 -4.93 1.06
N TYR A 38 -14.78 -4.74 2.04
CA TYR A 38 -13.94 -3.55 2.15
C TYR A 38 -12.89 -3.51 1.04
N ILE A 39 -12.18 -4.62 0.82
CA ILE A 39 -11.19 -4.70 -0.25
C ILE A 39 -11.86 -4.54 -1.62
N HIS A 40 -13.04 -5.12 -1.81
CA HIS A 40 -13.81 -4.96 -3.04
C HIS A 40 -14.25 -3.50 -3.26
N PHE A 41 -14.69 -2.82 -2.20
CA PHE A 41 -15.00 -1.38 -2.26
C PHE A 41 -13.78 -0.55 -2.68
N LEU A 42 -12.63 -0.74 -2.02
CA LEU A 42 -11.41 0.00 -2.36
C LEU A 42 -10.99 -0.20 -3.82
N ARG A 43 -11.19 -1.41 -4.36
CA ARG A 43 -10.88 -1.73 -5.76
C ARG A 43 -11.77 -1.04 -6.78
N LEU A 44 -12.97 -0.63 -6.39
CA LEU A 44 -13.97 -0.06 -7.32
C LEU A 44 -14.11 1.44 -7.20
N VAL A 45 -13.89 2.00 -6.01
CA VAL A 45 -14.13 3.42 -5.75
C VAL A 45 -13.08 4.30 -6.46
N THR A 46 -13.56 5.34 -7.13
CA THR A 46 -12.77 6.39 -7.77
C THR A 46 -13.35 7.75 -7.40
N PRO A 47 -12.60 8.86 -7.56
CA PRO A 47 -13.14 10.20 -7.34
C PRO A 47 -14.41 10.48 -8.17
N ASP A 48 -14.48 9.93 -9.40
CA ASP A 48 -15.62 10.13 -10.30
C ASP A 48 -16.88 9.38 -9.84
N ASN A 49 -16.74 8.17 -9.28
CA ASN A 49 -17.88 7.32 -8.94
C ASN A 49 -18.24 7.31 -7.45
N MET A 50 -17.46 7.98 -6.57
CA MET A 50 -17.62 7.88 -5.12
C MET A 50 -19.03 8.28 -4.63
N HIS A 51 -19.74 9.13 -5.38
CA HIS A 51 -21.12 9.53 -5.12
C HIS A 51 -22.13 8.36 -5.23
N GLU A 52 -21.78 7.27 -5.90
CA GLU A 52 -22.57 6.03 -5.96
C GLU A 52 -22.37 5.14 -4.70
N TYR A 53 -21.31 5.41 -3.93
CA TYR A 53 -20.86 4.60 -2.79
C TYR A 53 -21.06 5.28 -1.42
N LEU A 54 -21.97 6.25 -1.29
CA LEU A 54 -22.16 7.05 -0.07
C LEU A 54 -22.32 6.21 1.22
N ARG A 55 -23.05 5.09 1.14
CA ARG A 55 -23.23 4.19 2.30
C ARG A 55 -21.93 3.47 2.66
N GLN A 56 -21.17 3.02 1.66
CA GLN A 56 -19.90 2.34 1.86
C GLN A 56 -18.82 3.32 2.37
N LEU A 57 -18.78 4.55 1.85
CA LEU A 57 -17.91 5.62 2.34
C LEU A 57 -18.10 5.84 3.84
N GLN A 58 -19.36 5.97 4.29
CA GLN A 58 -19.68 6.08 5.71
C GLN A 58 -19.33 4.81 6.49
N ARG A 59 -19.71 3.62 5.99
CA ARG A 59 -19.46 2.32 6.65
C ARG A 59 -17.97 2.04 6.85
N PHE A 60 -17.13 2.41 5.88
CA PHE A 60 -15.70 2.14 5.88
C PHE A 60 -14.85 3.35 6.32
N ASN A 61 -15.50 4.42 6.79
CA ASN A 61 -14.84 5.62 7.30
C ASN A 61 -13.84 6.24 6.29
N VAL A 62 -14.26 6.33 5.03
CA VAL A 62 -13.53 6.97 3.93
C VAL A 62 -14.21 8.32 3.63
N GLY A 63 -13.44 9.40 3.73
CA GLY A 63 -13.96 10.77 3.81
C GLY A 63 -12.84 11.80 4.00
N GLU A 64 -13.05 12.83 4.83
CA GLU A 64 -12.09 13.94 4.99
C GLU A 64 -10.68 13.48 5.42
N ASP A 65 -10.57 12.65 6.45
CA ASP A 65 -9.28 12.17 6.97
C ASP A 65 -8.63 11.10 6.09
N CYS A 66 -9.46 10.39 5.31
CA CYS A 66 -9.06 9.26 4.47
C CYS A 66 -9.73 9.41 3.09
N PRO A 67 -9.27 10.33 2.23
CA PRO A 67 -9.98 10.68 1.00
C PRO A 67 -9.87 9.60 -0.08
N VAL A 68 -10.87 9.56 -0.95
CA VAL A 68 -10.76 8.82 -2.22
C VAL A 68 -9.86 9.61 -3.17
N PHE A 69 -8.91 8.92 -3.80
CA PHE A 69 -8.05 9.48 -4.84
C PHE A 69 -7.81 8.44 -5.93
N ASP A 70 -7.31 8.89 -7.08
CA ASP A 70 -6.99 8.00 -8.20
C ASP A 70 -5.92 6.98 -7.82
N GLY A 71 -6.27 5.70 -7.92
CA GLY A 71 -5.36 4.61 -7.59
C GLY A 71 -5.24 4.28 -6.11
N VAL A 72 -6.27 4.58 -5.30
CA VAL A 72 -6.29 4.26 -3.85
C VAL A 72 -6.01 2.78 -3.58
N PHE A 73 -6.56 1.87 -4.39
CA PHE A 73 -6.32 0.45 -4.24
C PHE A 73 -4.87 0.08 -4.56
N GLU A 74 -4.32 0.58 -5.66
CA GLU A 74 -2.95 0.32 -6.10
C GLU A 74 -1.95 0.84 -5.07
N PHE A 75 -2.21 2.01 -4.49
CA PHE A 75 -1.44 2.56 -3.38
C PHE A 75 -1.43 1.58 -2.19
N CYS A 76 -2.62 1.13 -1.77
CA CYS A 76 -2.78 0.19 -0.67
C CYS A 76 -2.10 -1.16 -0.94
N GLN A 77 -2.31 -1.70 -2.13
CA GLN A 77 -1.74 -2.96 -2.57
C GLN A 77 -0.22 -2.89 -2.57
N LEU A 78 0.37 -1.78 -3.04
CA LEU A 78 1.82 -1.64 -3.15
C LEU A 78 2.53 -1.67 -1.80
N TYR A 79 2.09 -0.85 -0.84
CA TYR A 79 2.76 -0.81 0.48
C TYR A 79 2.54 -2.10 1.26
N ALA A 80 1.35 -2.70 1.16
CA ALA A 80 1.04 -3.98 1.81
C ALA A 80 1.90 -5.10 1.21
N SER A 81 2.03 -5.14 -0.12
CA SER A 81 2.89 -6.08 -0.83
C SER A 81 4.35 -5.99 -0.39
N ALA A 82 4.86 -4.77 -0.15
CA ALA A 82 6.21 -4.56 0.35
C ALA A 82 6.40 -5.13 1.76
N SER A 83 5.45 -4.93 2.66
CA SER A 83 5.48 -5.52 4.00
C SER A 83 5.41 -7.06 3.96
N ILE A 84 4.49 -7.62 3.17
CA ILE A 84 4.35 -9.09 3.01
C ILE A 84 5.61 -9.70 2.40
N GLY A 85 6.15 -9.10 1.34
CA GLY A 85 7.39 -9.55 0.70
C GLY A 85 8.59 -9.46 1.64
N GLY A 86 8.65 -8.44 2.49
CA GLY A 86 9.66 -8.31 3.53
C GLY A 86 9.55 -9.39 4.59
N ALA A 87 8.35 -9.65 5.09
CA ALA A 87 8.10 -10.74 6.03
C ALA A 87 8.47 -12.11 5.44
N ALA A 88 8.15 -12.36 4.17
CA ALA A 88 8.55 -13.59 3.48
C ALA A 88 10.08 -13.77 3.42
N LYS A 89 10.83 -12.68 3.25
CA LYS A 89 12.30 -12.71 3.22
C LYS A 89 12.92 -13.04 4.56
N LEU A 90 12.38 -12.46 5.63
CA LEU A 90 12.77 -12.76 7.00
C LEU A 90 12.47 -14.23 7.32
N ASN A 91 11.26 -14.71 6.98
CA ASN A 91 10.87 -16.11 7.20
C ASN A 91 11.75 -17.10 6.45
N ALA A 92 12.17 -16.76 5.23
CA ALA A 92 13.09 -17.56 4.42
C ALA A 92 14.56 -17.44 4.84
N LYS A 93 14.88 -16.66 5.90
CA LYS A 93 16.25 -16.34 6.35
C LYS A 93 17.13 -15.80 5.22
N SER A 94 16.52 -15.10 4.28
CA SER A 94 17.19 -14.50 3.10
C SER A 94 17.57 -13.03 3.32
N ALA A 95 17.19 -12.47 4.47
CA ALA A 95 17.57 -11.17 4.98
C ALA A 95 17.48 -11.20 6.51
N ASP A 96 18.37 -10.49 7.21
CA ASP A 96 18.31 -10.30 8.66
C ASP A 96 17.44 -9.10 9.04
N ILE A 97 17.47 -8.06 8.20
CA ILE A 97 16.72 -6.81 8.38
C ILE A 97 16.04 -6.47 7.06
N VAL A 98 14.76 -6.12 7.12
CA VAL A 98 14.01 -5.57 5.99
C VAL A 98 13.35 -4.26 6.41
N ILE A 99 13.43 -3.26 5.53
CA ILE A 99 12.87 -1.93 5.77
C ILE A 99 11.84 -1.64 4.67
N ASN A 100 10.61 -1.31 5.07
CA ASN A 100 9.57 -0.79 4.19
C ASN A 100 9.12 0.58 4.69
N TYR A 101 9.70 1.66 4.13
CA TYR A 101 9.35 3.03 4.49
C TYR A 101 7.94 3.44 4.08
N SER A 102 7.34 2.76 3.09
CA SER A 102 5.97 3.05 2.65
C SER A 102 4.90 2.41 3.54
N GLY A 103 5.29 1.45 4.39
CA GLY A 103 4.38 0.73 5.28
C GLY A 103 4.12 1.46 6.59
N GLY A 104 3.64 0.72 7.59
CA GLY A 104 3.38 1.28 8.92
C GLY A 104 2.07 2.06 9.05
N LEU A 105 1.13 1.88 8.10
CA LEU A 105 -0.22 2.45 8.17
C LEU A 105 -1.07 1.73 9.23
N HIS A 106 -0.77 1.99 10.49
CA HIS A 106 -1.28 1.25 11.65
C HIS A 106 -2.72 1.60 12.08
N HIS A 107 -3.33 2.61 11.46
CA HIS A 107 -4.68 3.08 11.84
C HIS A 107 -5.79 2.28 11.14
N ALA A 108 -5.46 1.51 10.09
CA ALA A 108 -6.39 0.62 9.42
C ALA A 108 -6.95 -0.45 10.38
N LYS A 109 -8.20 -0.86 10.17
CA LYS A 109 -8.94 -1.80 11.02
C LYS A 109 -9.37 -3.04 10.25
#